data_AF-A0A822FDK4-F1
#
_entry.id   AF-A0A822FDK4-F1
#
_cell.length_a   1.000
_cell.length_b   1.000
_cell.length_c   1.000
_cell.angle_alpha   90.00
_cell.angle_beta   90.00
_cell.angle_gamma   90.00
#
_symmetry.space_group_name_H-M   'P 1'
#
loop_
_entity.id
_entity.type
_entity.pdbx_description
1 polymer ?
#
loop_
_entity_poly.entity_id
_entity_poly.type
_entity_poly.pdbx_seq_one_letter_code
_entity_poly.pdbx_strand_id
1 'polypeptide(L)'
;RPQLTVQYYLNINFFKEIIVWNNNPLINLTLNEFLTNNQSHNLVRIINSKENLKDEAKYRACAEAKTLACFYADDGWDVSHYMNTLIASFLSDPNVLHSATNEVTYYNNMLWTFIDSQIDLHTGFSWLGRGSIFLREHAQRHLQLLTMNLQTNQGI
;
A
#
# COMPACT_ATOMS: atom_id res chain seq x y z
N ARG A 1 1.90 16.95 3.86
CA ARG A 1 1.55 15.99 2.78
C ARG A 1 0.73 14.81 3.31
N PRO A 2 1.19 14.01 4.28
CA PRO A 2 0.41 12.86 4.78
C PRO A 2 -0.97 13.26 5.35
N GLN A 3 -1.08 14.43 5.98
CA GLN A 3 -2.36 15.00 6.42
C GLN A 3 -3.40 15.13 5.29
N LEU A 4 -3.02 15.66 4.13
CA LEU A 4 -3.93 15.86 2.99
C LEU A 4 -4.41 14.52 2.42
N THR A 5 -3.51 13.54 2.35
CA THR A 5 -3.81 12.18 1.89
C THR A 5 -4.83 11.50 2.80
N VAL A 6 -4.63 11.55 4.12
CA VAL A 6 -5.59 10.96 5.08
C VAL A 6 -6.93 11.69 5.05
N GLN A 7 -6.94 13.02 4.95
CA GLN A 7 -8.17 13.81 4.82
C GLN A 7 -8.93 13.46 3.54
N TYR A 8 -8.24 13.29 2.42
CA TYR A 8 -8.84 12.82 1.19
C TYR A 8 -9.54 11.47 1.39
N TYR A 9 -8.87 10.47 1.97
CA TYR A 9 -9.47 9.16 2.21
C TYR A 9 -10.64 9.16 3.20
N LEU A 10 -10.60 10.00 4.23
CA LEU A 10 -11.73 10.18 5.15
C LEU A 10 -12.99 10.69 4.44
N ASN A 11 -12.85 11.46 3.36
CA ASN A 11 -13.98 12.05 2.64
C ASN A 11 -14.63 11.12 1.60
N ILE A 12 -13.97 10.02 1.20
CA ILE A 12 -14.45 9.18 0.08
C ILE A 12 -15.47 8.11 0.53
N ASN A 13 -15.71 7.97 1.83
CA ASN A 13 -16.68 7.01 2.42
C ASN A 13 -16.57 5.56 1.85
N PHE A 14 -15.38 5.17 1.42
CA PHE A 14 -15.07 3.82 0.93
C PHE A 14 -14.32 3.01 1.99
N PHE A 15 -13.45 3.67 2.75
CA PHE A 15 -12.58 3.03 3.72
C PHE A 15 -13.28 2.78 5.06
N LYS A 16 -13.15 1.56 5.59
CA LYS A 16 -13.63 1.17 6.92
C LYS A 16 -12.58 1.37 8.02
N GLU A 17 -11.31 1.44 7.63
CA GLU A 17 -10.15 1.70 8.49
C GLU A 17 -9.07 2.36 7.62
N ILE A 18 -8.33 3.30 8.19
CA ILE A 18 -7.16 3.94 7.61
C ILE A 18 -5.99 3.70 8.57
N ILE A 19 -4.99 2.97 8.11
CA ILE A 19 -3.77 2.71 8.87
C ILE A 19 -2.67 3.62 8.33
N VAL A 20 -2.15 4.51 9.17
CA VAL A 20 -0.97 5.32 8.88
C VAL A 20 0.23 4.62 9.47
N TRP A 21 1.08 4.03 8.62
CA TRP A 21 2.34 3.43 9.06
C TRP A 21 3.45 4.48 8.99
N ASN A 22 3.94 4.93 10.15
CA ASN A 22 5.07 5.85 10.23
C ASN A 22 6.39 5.07 10.25
N ASN A 23 7.12 5.14 9.15
CA ASN A 23 8.46 4.56 8.99
C ASN A 23 9.60 5.43 9.53
N ASN A 24 9.32 6.61 10.08
CA ASN A 24 10.35 7.49 10.65
C ASN A 24 10.43 7.31 12.17
N PRO A 25 11.48 6.64 12.70
CA PRO A 25 11.60 6.38 14.14
C PRO A 25 11.97 7.62 14.97
N LEU A 26 12.36 8.73 14.32
CA LEU A 26 12.73 9.97 14.99
C LEU A 26 11.51 10.86 15.29
N ILE A 27 10.37 10.56 14.68
CA ILE A 27 9.14 11.35 14.79
C ILE A 27 8.03 10.43 15.27
N ASN A 28 7.23 10.90 16.23
CA ASN A 28 6.08 10.16 16.72
C ASN A 28 4.82 10.89 16.26
N LEU A 29 4.10 10.31 15.30
CA LEU A 29 2.89 10.93 14.75
C LEU A 29 1.72 10.73 15.71
N THR A 30 0.85 11.74 15.76
CA THR A 30 -0.35 11.77 16.60
C THR A 30 -1.61 12.02 15.76
N LEU A 31 -2.77 11.60 16.25
CA LEU A 31 -4.04 11.78 15.52
C LEU A 31 -4.37 13.24 15.21
N ASN A 32 -3.93 14.16 16.08
CA ASN A 32 -4.17 15.60 15.92
C ASN A 32 -3.48 16.18 14.68
N GLU A 33 -2.46 15.50 14.12
CA GLU A 33 -1.81 15.92 12.87
C GLU A 33 -2.67 15.63 11.63
N PHE A 34 -3.62 14.71 11.75
CA PHE A 34 -4.45 14.24 10.63
C PHE A 34 -5.88 14.76 10.71
N LEU A 35 -6.43 14.78 11.92
CA LEU A 35 -7.83 15.07 12.16
C LEU A 35 -8.04 16.55 12.45
N THR A 36 -9.03 17.12 11.79
CA THR A 36 -9.63 18.39 12.21
C THR A 36 -10.77 18.12 13.20
N ASN A 37 -11.06 19.09 14.07
CA ASN A 37 -12.13 18.96 15.06
C ASN A 37 -13.43 18.49 14.37
N ASN A 38 -14.02 17.39 14.87
CA ASN A 38 -15.21 16.68 14.37
C ASN A 38 -15.00 15.52 13.36
N GLN A 39 -13.77 15.20 12.93
CA GLN A 39 -13.56 14.00 12.10
C GLN A 39 -13.51 12.71 12.93
N SER A 40 -13.97 11.59 12.35
CA SER A 40 -14.16 10.33 13.07
C SER A 40 -12.81 9.70 13.46
N HIS A 41 -12.37 9.95 14.70
CA HIS A 41 -11.15 9.38 15.29
C HIS A 41 -11.09 7.84 15.18
N ASN A 42 -12.25 7.18 15.10
CA ASN A 42 -12.36 5.74 15.10
C ASN A 42 -11.88 5.08 13.79
N LEU A 43 -11.79 5.83 12.69
CA LEU A 43 -11.34 5.30 11.40
C LEU A 43 -9.83 5.29 11.24
N VAL A 44 -9.10 6.17 11.94
CA VAL A 44 -7.65 6.35 11.74
C VAL A 44 -6.88 5.67 12.86
N ARG A 45 -5.97 4.77 12.48
CA ARG A 45 -5.00 4.15 13.38
C ARG A 45 -3.59 4.50 12.92
N ILE A 46 -2.77 4.99 13.85
CA ILE A 46 -1.37 5.33 13.58
C ILE A 46 -0.49 4.24 14.21
N ILE A 47 0.44 3.71 13.42
CA ILE A 47 1.48 2.77 13.88
C ILE A 47 2.82 3.49 13.74
N ASN A 48 3.41 3.88 14.86
CA ASN A 48 4.75 4.46 14.90
C ASN A 48 5.79 3.34 15.02
N SER A 49 6.48 3.06 13.91
CA SER A 49 7.51 2.03 13.85
C SER A 49 8.79 2.49 14.57
N LYS A 50 9.46 1.57 15.26
CA LYS A 50 10.75 1.82 15.92
C LYS A 50 11.92 1.87 14.94
N GLU A 51 11.70 1.48 13.70
CA GLU A 51 12.68 1.44 12.62
C GLU A 51 12.03 1.70 11.26
N ASN A 52 12.85 1.99 10.25
CA ASN A 52 12.37 2.16 8.88
C ASN A 52 12.28 0.81 8.17
N LEU A 53 11.07 0.27 8.05
CA LEU A 53 10.80 -1.02 7.41
C LEU A 53 10.68 -0.92 5.88
N LYS A 54 10.92 0.26 5.30
CA LYS A 54 10.84 0.52 3.85
C LYS A 54 9.53 -0.03 3.28
N ASP A 55 9.61 -0.86 2.23
CA ASP A 55 8.47 -1.45 1.55
C ASP A 55 7.76 -2.53 2.35
N GLU A 56 8.39 -3.14 3.35
CA GLU A 56 7.76 -4.19 4.17
C GLU A 56 6.59 -3.63 4.99
N ALA A 57 6.66 -2.35 5.36
CA ALA A 57 5.63 -1.63 6.10
C ALA A 57 4.22 -1.78 5.52
N LYS A 58 4.08 -1.76 4.19
CA LYS A 58 2.76 -1.85 3.54
C LYS A 58 2.09 -3.20 3.77
N TYR A 59 2.88 -4.26 3.77
CA TYR A 59 2.40 -5.61 4.03
C TYR A 59 2.09 -5.80 5.51
N ARG A 60 2.90 -5.25 6.42
CA ARG A 60 2.62 -5.28 7.87
C ARG A 60 1.35 -4.52 8.22
N ALA A 61 1.19 -3.30 7.70
CA ALA A 61 -0.01 -2.50 7.88
C ALA A 61 -1.25 -3.27 7.40
N CYS A 62 -1.19 -3.86 6.21
CA CYS A 62 -2.30 -4.62 5.66
C CYS A 62 -2.60 -5.90 6.46
N ALA A 63 -1.56 -6.65 6.86
CA ALA A 63 -1.71 -7.87 7.66
C ALA A 63 -2.41 -7.63 9.01
N GLU A 64 -2.24 -6.44 9.59
CA GLU A 64 -2.92 -6.00 10.81
C GLU A 64 -4.30 -5.36 10.58
N ALA A 65 -4.72 -5.15 9.33
CA ALA A 65 -6.00 -4.52 9.03
C ALA A 65 -7.18 -5.39 9.47
N LYS A 66 -8.29 -4.74 9.84
CA LYS A 66 -9.53 -5.43 10.23
C LYS A 66 -10.35 -5.90 9.02
N THR A 67 -10.07 -5.36 7.84
CA THR A 67 -10.78 -5.63 6.58
C THR A 67 -10.16 -6.78 5.78
N LEU A 68 -10.90 -7.25 4.76
CA LEU A 68 -10.47 -8.32 3.85
C LEU A 68 -9.37 -7.88 2.88
N ALA A 69 -9.41 -6.63 2.45
CA ALA A 69 -8.49 -6.06 1.47
C ALA A 69 -7.96 -4.72 1.95
N CYS A 70 -6.83 -4.32 1.40
CA CYS A 70 -6.15 -3.07 1.70
C CYS A 70 -5.89 -2.30 0.41
N PHE A 71 -6.25 -1.02 0.43
CA PHE A 71 -5.72 -0.05 -0.52
C PHE A 71 -4.45 0.56 0.08
N TYR A 72 -3.39 0.67 -0.71
CA TYR A 72 -2.12 1.24 -0.27
C TYR A 72 -1.64 2.34 -1.23
N ALA A 73 -1.11 3.42 -0.65
CA ALA A 73 -0.40 4.49 -1.35
C ALA A 73 0.58 5.18 -0.39
N ASP A 74 1.69 5.69 -0.92
CA ASP A 74 2.61 6.56 -0.17
C ASP A 74 1.98 7.95 0.03
N ASP A 75 2.47 8.70 1.01
CA ASP A 75 1.97 10.02 1.40
C ASP A 75 2.31 11.16 0.42
N GLY A 76 3.06 10.85 -0.64
CA GLY A 76 3.52 11.79 -1.65
C GLY A 76 2.81 11.71 -3.01
N TRP A 77 1.85 10.78 -3.18
CA TRP A 77 1.21 10.51 -4.47
C TRP A 77 -0.28 10.85 -4.46
N ASP A 78 -0.73 11.51 -5.54
CA ASP A 78 -2.15 11.68 -5.83
C ASP A 78 -2.67 10.46 -6.61
N VAL A 79 -3.60 9.76 -5.99
CA VAL A 79 -4.26 8.57 -6.55
C VAL A 79 -5.68 8.84 -7.04
N SER A 80 -6.18 10.07 -6.84
CA SER A 80 -7.59 10.40 -7.01
C SER A 80 -8.11 10.15 -8.43
N HIS A 81 -7.26 10.33 -9.44
CA HIS A 81 -7.61 10.19 -10.85
C HIS A 81 -7.87 8.75 -11.32
N TYR A 82 -7.33 7.75 -10.62
CA TYR A 82 -7.43 6.34 -11.04
C TYR A 82 -7.88 5.40 -9.92
N MET A 83 -8.14 5.90 -8.71
CA MET A 83 -8.56 5.08 -7.57
C MET A 83 -9.82 4.26 -7.87
N ASN A 84 -10.84 4.86 -8.47
CA ASN A 84 -12.09 4.15 -8.81
C ASN A 84 -11.87 3.05 -9.85
N THR A 85 -11.01 3.29 -10.85
CA THR A 85 -10.63 2.28 -11.84
C THR A 85 -9.87 1.14 -11.18
N LEU A 86 -8.95 1.45 -10.27
CA LEU A 86 -8.18 0.47 -9.53
C LEU A 86 -9.09 -0.39 -8.63
N ILE A 87 -10.06 0.23 -7.95
CA ILE A 87 -11.08 -0.47 -7.16
C ILE A 87 -11.92 -1.38 -8.06
N ALA A 88 -12.41 -0.89 -9.19
CA ALA A 88 -13.20 -1.68 -10.12
C ALA A 88 -12.43 -2.89 -10.67
N SER A 89 -11.15 -2.70 -11.00
CA SER A 89 -10.24 -3.76 -11.42
C SER A 89 -10.04 -4.81 -10.33
N PHE A 90 -9.83 -4.39 -9.08
CA PHE A 90 -9.72 -5.32 -7.96
C PHE A 90 -11.02 -6.11 -7.73
N LEU A 91 -12.18 -5.47 -7.85
CA LEU A 91 -13.47 -6.13 -7.65
C LEU A 91 -13.78 -7.17 -8.74
N SER A 92 -13.18 -7.07 -9.94
CA SER A 92 -13.37 -8.07 -11.00
C SER A 92 -12.54 -9.33 -10.78
N ASP A 93 -11.34 -9.20 -10.20
CA ASP A 93 -10.49 -10.34 -9.83
C ASP A 93 -9.70 -10.06 -8.53
N PRO A 94 -10.30 -10.28 -7.35
CA PRO A 94 -9.69 -9.92 -6.08
C PRO A 94 -8.53 -10.86 -5.69
N ASN A 95 -8.35 -11.97 -6.40
CA ASN A 95 -7.33 -12.98 -6.07
C ASN A 95 -5.92 -12.59 -6.55
N VAL A 96 -5.79 -11.50 -7.30
CA VAL A 96 -4.49 -10.97 -7.72
C VAL A 96 -4.24 -9.58 -7.15
N LEU A 97 -2.98 -9.17 -7.09
CA LEU A 97 -2.63 -7.80 -6.74
C LEU A 97 -2.95 -6.89 -7.91
N HIS A 98 -3.65 -5.79 -7.63
CA HIS A 98 -3.90 -4.73 -8.60
C HIS A 98 -3.07 -3.51 -8.24
N SER A 99 -2.53 -2.82 -9.23
CA SER A 99 -1.79 -1.58 -9.02
C SER A 99 -1.96 -0.63 -10.19
N ALA A 100 -1.90 0.66 -9.88
CA ALA A 100 -1.86 1.73 -10.86
C ALA A 100 -0.62 2.59 -10.59
N THR A 101 0.05 3.00 -11.66
CA THR A 101 1.17 3.94 -11.64
C THR A 101 0.86 5.03 -12.63
N ASN A 102 1.08 6.30 -12.26
CA ASN A 102 0.87 7.39 -13.19
C ASN A 102 1.82 7.30 -14.40
N GLU A 103 1.43 7.97 -15.48
CA GLU A 103 2.08 7.93 -16.78
C GLU A 103 3.56 8.33 -16.69
N VAL A 104 3.89 9.43 -16.02
CA VAL A 104 5.28 9.93 -15.93
C VAL A 104 6.21 8.88 -15.32
N THR A 105 5.75 8.19 -14.29
CA THR A 105 6.59 7.21 -13.59
C THR A 105 6.59 5.85 -14.24
N TYR A 106 5.50 5.46 -14.89
CA TYR A 106 5.53 4.32 -15.79
C TYR A 106 6.58 4.51 -16.89
N TYR A 107 6.52 5.61 -17.63
CA TYR A 107 7.43 5.87 -18.75
C TYR A 107 8.89 5.98 -18.32
N ASN A 108 9.18 6.61 -17.18
CA ASN A 108 10.54 6.72 -16.65
C ASN A 108 11.12 5.39 -16.16
N ASN A 109 10.30 4.35 -15.99
CA ASN A 109 10.70 3.06 -15.45
C ASN A 109 10.40 1.90 -16.41
N MET A 110 10.19 2.18 -17.71
CA MET A 110 9.99 1.13 -18.71
C MET A 110 11.18 0.16 -18.81
N LEU A 111 12.38 0.53 -18.35
CA LEU A 111 13.53 -0.36 -18.25
C LEU A 111 13.27 -1.60 -17.37
N TRP A 112 12.25 -1.55 -16.50
CA TRP A 112 11.82 -2.67 -15.64
C TRP A 112 10.66 -3.48 -16.24
N THR A 113 10.40 -3.32 -17.53
CA THR A 113 9.41 -4.08 -18.31
C THR A 113 10.14 -5.22 -19.02
N PHE A 114 9.64 -6.44 -18.86
CA PHE A 114 10.20 -7.63 -19.51
C PHE A 114 9.19 -8.19 -20.51
N ILE A 115 9.64 -8.36 -21.75
CA ILE A 115 8.87 -8.96 -22.84
C ILE A 115 9.71 -10.09 -23.42
N ASP A 116 9.20 -11.32 -23.32
CA ASP A 116 9.83 -12.50 -23.91
C ASP A 116 8.76 -13.36 -24.59
N SER A 117 8.79 -13.37 -25.92
CA SER A 117 7.82 -14.12 -26.73
C SER A 117 8.06 -15.63 -26.73
N GLN A 118 9.22 -16.12 -26.32
CA GLN A 118 9.50 -17.56 -26.27
C GLN A 118 8.76 -18.24 -25.11
N ILE A 119 8.51 -17.49 -24.03
CA ILE A 119 7.81 -17.96 -22.83
C ILE A 119 6.48 -17.25 -22.61
N ASP A 120 5.99 -16.53 -23.62
CA ASP A 120 4.76 -15.72 -23.56
C ASP A 120 4.70 -14.77 -22.34
N LEU A 121 5.86 -14.18 -22.00
CA LEU A 121 5.99 -13.26 -20.89
C LEU A 121 5.80 -11.83 -21.39
N HIS A 122 4.78 -11.15 -20.88
CA HIS A 122 4.59 -9.73 -21.05
C HIS A 122 4.32 -9.08 -19.70
N THR A 123 5.32 -8.37 -19.19
CA THR A 123 5.24 -7.65 -17.91
C THR A 123 5.41 -6.16 -18.15
N GLY A 124 4.85 -5.35 -17.26
CA GLY A 124 5.09 -3.91 -17.21
C GLY A 124 5.55 -3.50 -15.81
N PHE A 125 6.10 -2.29 -15.71
CA PHE A 125 6.46 -1.72 -14.42
C PHE A 125 5.24 -1.20 -13.66
N SER A 126 5.16 -1.48 -12.36
CA SER A 126 4.26 -0.76 -11.45
C SER A 126 4.95 -0.42 -10.13
N TRP A 127 4.81 0.83 -9.70
CA TRP A 127 5.20 1.28 -8.38
C TRP A 127 4.03 1.16 -7.40
N LEU A 128 4.07 0.16 -6.52
CA LEU A 128 2.96 -0.15 -5.61
C LEU A 128 2.57 1.04 -4.70
N GLY A 129 3.52 1.93 -4.41
CA GLY A 129 3.31 3.17 -3.65
C GLY A 129 2.40 4.19 -4.31
N ARG A 130 2.03 4.00 -5.58
CA ARG A 130 1.11 4.90 -6.30
C ARG A 130 -0.32 4.41 -6.33
N GLY A 131 -0.67 3.43 -5.52
CA GLY A 131 -1.98 2.80 -5.59
C GLY A 131 -1.80 1.33 -5.88
N SER A 132 -2.11 0.53 -4.88
CA SER A 132 -2.28 -0.90 -5.04
C SER A 132 -3.41 -1.39 -4.14
N ILE A 133 -4.06 -2.46 -4.59
CA ILE A 133 -5.08 -3.16 -3.81
C ILE A 133 -4.74 -4.64 -3.81
N PHE A 134 -4.74 -5.22 -2.61
CA PHE A 134 -4.50 -6.65 -2.41
C PHE A 134 -5.22 -7.13 -1.16
N LEU A 135 -5.49 -8.44 -1.13
CA LEU A 135 -6.09 -9.10 0.03
C LEU A 135 -5.13 -9.11 1.22
N ARG A 136 -5.69 -8.98 2.43
CA ARG A 136 -4.95 -9.11 3.68
C ARG A 136 -4.22 -10.44 3.77
N GLU A 137 -4.82 -11.52 3.29
CA GLU A 137 -4.20 -12.84 3.27
C GLU A 137 -2.95 -12.90 2.38
N HIS A 138 -2.91 -12.15 1.27
CA HIS A 138 -1.70 -12.04 0.44
C HIS A 138 -0.57 -11.32 1.16
N ALA A 139 -0.90 -10.28 1.93
CA ALA A 139 0.08 -9.59 2.78
C ALA A 139 0.64 -10.52 3.87
N GLN A 140 -0.23 -11.26 4.55
CA GLN A 140 0.16 -12.24 5.58
C GLN A 140 1.05 -13.34 4.99
N ARG A 141 0.66 -13.91 3.85
CA ARG A 141 1.45 -14.91 3.13
C ARG A 141 2.81 -14.35 2.70
N HIS A 142 2.86 -13.13 2.19
CA HIS A 142 4.12 -12.47 1.79
C HIS A 142 5.08 -12.36 2.98
N LEU A 143 4.61 -11.90 4.14
CA LEU A 143 5.43 -11.79 5.35
C LEU A 143 5.90 -13.14 5.89
N GLN A 144 5.07 -14.18 5.79
CA GLN A 144 5.46 -15.56 6.14
C GLN A 144 6.59 -16.05 5.24
N LEU A 145 6.46 -15.89 3.93
CA LEU A 145 7.49 -16.27 2.96
C LEU A 145 8.79 -15.48 3.16
N LEU A 146 8.70 -14.19 3.47
CA LEU A 146 9.86 -13.36 3.78
C LEU A 146 10.60 -13.90 5.01
N THR A 147 9.87 -14.22 6.08
CA THR A 147 10.44 -14.75 7.32
C THR A 147 11.12 -16.10 7.09
N MET A 148 10.46 -17.01 6.37
CA MET A 148 11.03 -18.32 6.02
C MET A 148 12.34 -18.16 5.22
N ASN A 149 12.34 -17.30 4.19
CA ASN A 149 13.53 -17.06 3.38
C ASN A 149 14.69 -16.44 4.17
N LEU A 150 14.39 -15.55 5.11
CA LEU A 150 15.42 -14.95 5.96
C LEU A 150 16.02 -15.98 6.92
N GLN A 151 15.21 -16.90 7.47
CA GLN A 151 15.70 -18.00 8.31
C GLN A 151 16.60 -18.96 7.53
N THR A 152 16.18 -19.39 6.34
CA THR A 152 16.97 -20.30 5.50
C THR A 152 18.30 -19.69 5.05
N ASN A 153 18.34 -18.38 4.83
CA ASN A 153 19.55 -17.67 4.40
C ASN A 153 20.47 -17.25 5.56
N GLN A 154 20.02 -17.36 6.81
CA GLN A 154 20.84 -17.11 8.00
C GLN A 154 21.46 -18.37 8.61
N GLY A 155 21.24 -19.56 8.02
CA GLY A 155 21.87 -20.80 8.47
C GLY A 155 21.48 -21.20 9.90
N ILE A 156 20.21 -21.02 10.26
CA ILE A 156 19.58 -21.68 11.42
C ILE A 156 18.71 -22.81 10.89
#